data_AF-A0A2R5FR74-F1
#
_entry.id   AF-A0A2R5FR74-F1
#
_cell.length_a   1.000
_cell.length_b   1.000
_cell.length_c   1.000
_cell.angle_alpha   90.00
_cell.angle_beta   90.00
_cell.angle_gamma   90.00
#
_symmetry.space_group_name_H-M   'P 1'
#
loop_
_entity.id
_entity.type
_entity.pdbx_description
1 polymer ?
#
loop_
_entity_poly.entity_id
_entity_poly.type
_entity_poly.pdbx_seq_one_letter_code
_entity_poly.pdbx_strand_id
1 'polypeptide(L)'
;MLRAVADTHAVIWYIFGDSRLSTTAQNTIAQIASSGDQVAFSSITLAEIVYLSEKGRISPLTLERLLASVDTTDSLLLEVPFTRHIAEITDEY
;
A
#
# COMPACT_ATOMS: atom_id res chain seq x y z
N MET A 1 -14.35 5.85 -1.45
CA MET A 1 -13.60 6.57 -2.51
C MET A 1 -12.10 6.49 -2.22
N LEU A 2 -11.23 6.67 -3.22
CA LEU A 2 -9.78 6.79 -2.98
C LEU A 2 -9.45 8.15 -2.37
N ARG A 3 -8.66 8.16 -1.29
CA ARG A 3 -8.32 9.39 -0.55
C ARG A 3 -6.83 9.63 -0.37
N ALA A 4 -6.02 8.58 -0.48
CA ALA A 4 -4.58 8.64 -0.39
C ALA A 4 -3.94 7.54 -1.24
N VAL A 5 -2.68 7.73 -1.60
CA VAL A 5 -1.82 6.72 -2.21
C VAL A 5 -0.65 6.49 -1.25
N ALA A 6 -0.44 5.24 -0.85
CA ALA A 6 0.65 4.85 0.04
C ALA A 6 1.85 4.36 -0.76
N ASP A 7 3.05 4.75 -0.33
CA ASP A 7 4.29 4.17 -0.82
C ASP A 7 4.56 2.79 -0.19
N THR A 8 5.63 2.16 -0.64
CA THR A 8 6.03 0.82 -0.22
C THR A 8 6.30 0.71 1.29
N HIS A 9 6.97 1.69 1.89
CA HIS A 9 7.26 1.64 3.33
C HIS A 9 6.01 1.90 4.18
N ALA A 10 5.16 2.83 3.75
CA ALA A 10 3.89 3.12 4.42
C ALA A 10 2.97 1.89 4.44
N VAL A 11 2.85 1.16 3.31
CA VAL A 11 2.09 -0.11 3.25
C VAL A 11 2.66 -1.13 4.22
N ILE A 12 3.98 -1.36 4.18
CA ILE A 12 4.64 -2.34 5.06
C ILE A 12 4.43 -1.99 6.52
N TRP A 13 4.73 -0.75 6.92
CA TRP A 13 4.61 -0.34 8.32
C TRP A 13 3.17 -0.37 8.80
N TYR A 14 2.20 -0.01 7.96
CA TYR A 14 0.79 -0.13 8.30
C TYR A 14 0.38 -1.58 8.59
N ILE A 15 0.72 -2.53 7.72
CA ILE A 15 0.38 -3.96 7.87
C ILE A 15 0.96 -4.56 9.16
N PHE A 16 2.12 -4.08 9.60
CA PHE A 16 2.78 -4.56 10.82
C PHE A 16 2.45 -3.74 12.08
N GLY A 17 1.65 -2.66 11.98
CA GLY A 17 1.45 -1.73 13.10
C GLY A 17 2.77 -1.14 13.60
N ASP A 18 3.72 -0.90 12.68
CA ASP A 18 5.09 -0.52 12.99
C ASP A 18 5.18 0.97 13.36
N SER A 19 5.94 1.28 14.42
CA SER A 19 6.12 2.65 14.93
C SER A 19 6.83 3.59 13.95
N ARG A 20 7.46 3.06 12.89
CA ARG A 20 8.05 3.86 11.82
C ARG A 20 7.00 4.56 10.96
N LEU A 21 5.75 4.08 10.95
CA LEU A 21 4.65 4.81 10.33
C LEU A 21 4.38 6.06 11.16
N SER A 22 4.55 7.24 10.54
CA SER A 22 4.34 8.51 11.24
C SER A 22 2.93 8.62 11.82
N THR A 23 2.79 9.34 12.93
CA THR A 23 1.49 9.59 13.57
C THR A 23 0.50 10.23 12.59
N THR A 24 0.97 11.14 11.73
CA THR A 24 0.15 11.74 10.68
C THR A 24 -0.37 10.68 9.71
N ALA A 25 0.49 9.79 9.21
CA ALA A 25 0.07 8.73 8.31
C ALA A 25 -0.91 7.76 8.98
N GLN A 26 -0.64 7.35 10.23
CA GLN A 26 -1.56 6.51 11.02
C GLN A 26 -2.93 7.15 11.16
N ASN A 27 -2.98 8.43 11.57
CA ASN A 27 -4.25 9.15 11.76
C ASN A 27 -5.01 9.33 10.45
N THR A 28 -4.31 9.65 9.35
CA THR A 28 -4.92 9.76 8.02
C THR A 28 -5.53 8.42 7.58
N ILE A 29 -4.80 7.32 7.73
CA ILE A 29 -5.31 5.98 7.36
C ILE A 29 -6.52 5.61 8.24
N ALA A 30 -6.46 5.87 9.55
CA ALA A 30 -7.57 5.63 10.46
C ALA A 30 -8.83 6.46 10.12
N GLN A 31 -8.66 7.73 9.72
CA GLN A 31 -9.76 8.59 9.29
C GLN A 31 -10.38 8.13 7.96
N ILE A 32 -9.56 7.68 7.02
CA ILE A 32 -10.01 7.11 5.75
C ILE A 32 -10.84 5.85 6.04
N ALA A 33 -10.34 4.96 6.90
CA ALA A 33 -11.04 3.76 7.32
C ALA A 33 -12.39 4.06 8.00
N SER A 34 -12.44 5.02 8.93
CA SER A 34 -13.69 5.38 9.61
C SER A 34 -14.74 6.01 8.69
N SER A 35 -14.30 6.54 7.54
CA SER A 35 -15.17 7.11 6.51
C SER A 35 -15.65 6.09 5.48
N GLY A 36 -15.21 4.82 5.56
CA GLY A 36 -15.46 3.81 4.52
C GLY A 36 -14.75 4.11 3.19
N ASP A 37 -13.70 4.93 3.24
CA ASP A 37 -12.86 5.26 2.10
C ASP A 37 -11.65 4.32 2.03
N GLN A 38 -10.86 4.41 0.95
CA GLN A 38 -9.75 3.50 0.68
C GLN A 38 -8.42 4.23 0.45
N VAL A 39 -7.33 3.53 0.74
CA VAL A 39 -5.95 3.92 0.46
C VAL A 39 -5.42 3.07 -0.67
N ALA A 40 -5.02 3.70 -1.77
CA ALA A 40 -4.44 3.00 -2.91
C ALA A 40 -2.95 2.68 -2.68
N PHE A 41 -2.47 1.63 -3.32
CA PHE A 41 -1.04 1.41 -3.59
C PHE A 41 -0.89 0.89 -5.02
N SER A 42 0.28 1.11 -5.63
CA SER A 42 0.55 0.71 -7.01
C SER A 42 0.96 -0.76 -7.11
N SER A 43 0.71 -1.43 -8.25
CA SER A 43 1.36 -2.71 -8.55
C SER A 43 2.90 -2.63 -8.54
N ILE A 44 3.48 -1.43 -8.68
CA ILE A 44 4.93 -1.20 -8.46
C ILE A 44 5.29 -1.50 -7.00
N THR A 45 4.51 -1.00 -6.04
CA THR A 45 4.71 -1.28 -4.61
C THR A 45 4.63 -2.77 -4.31
N LEU A 46 3.71 -3.49 -4.96
CA LEU A 46 3.64 -4.94 -4.84
C LEU A 46 4.93 -5.62 -5.33
N ALA A 47 5.44 -5.21 -6.51
CA ALA A 47 6.69 -5.73 -7.04
C ALA A 47 7.90 -5.41 -6.14
N GLU A 48 7.96 -4.22 -5.56
CA GLU A 48 8.99 -3.84 -4.59
C GLU A 48 8.93 -4.67 -3.31
N ILE A 49 7.74 -4.98 -2.80
CA ILE A 49 7.57 -5.86 -1.63
C ILE A 49 8.10 -7.27 -1.93
N VAL A 50 7.77 -7.83 -3.10
CA VAL A 50 8.32 -9.14 -3.53
C VAL A 50 9.85 -9.08 -3.58
N TYR A 51 10.41 -8.07 -4.25
CA TYR A 51 11.86 -7.89 -4.35
C TYR A 51 12.54 -7.76 -2.98
N LEU A 52 12.00 -6.93 -2.09
CA LEU A 52 12.57 -6.73 -0.75
C LEU A 52 12.50 -8.01 0.10
N SER A 53 11.42 -8.78 -0.04
CA SER A 53 11.24 -10.08 0.62
C SER A 53 12.30 -11.09 0.13
N GLU A 54 12.48 -11.22 -1.19
CA GLU A 54 13.50 -12.09 -1.78
C GLU A 54 14.93 -11.73 -1.38
N LYS A 55 15.19 -10.44 -1.16
CA LYS A 55 16.49 -9.95 -0.66
C LYS A 55 16.65 -10.05 0.86
N GLY A 56 15.65 -10.59 1.58
CA GLY A 56 15.67 -10.71 3.04
C GLY A 56 15.71 -9.35 3.77
N ARG A 57 15.24 -8.28 3.11
CA ARG A 57 15.26 -6.91 3.66
C ARG A 57 14.01 -6.59 4.48
N ILE A 58 12.96 -7.38 4.31
CA ILE A 58 11.70 -7.29 5.07
C ILE A 58 11.24 -8.70 5.45
N SER A 59 10.20 -8.80 6.29
CA SER A 59 9.64 -10.09 6.69
C SER A 59 9.13 -10.87 5.46
N PRO A 60 9.40 -12.19 5.34
CA PRO A 60 8.88 -13.00 4.25
C PRO A 60 7.34 -13.11 4.28
N LEU A 61 6.72 -12.84 5.44
CA LEU A 61 5.26 -12.82 5.61
C LEU A 61 4.60 -11.55 5.06
N THR A 62 5.37 -10.57 4.59
CA THR A 62 4.82 -9.26 4.18
C THR A 62 3.85 -9.41 3.02
N LEU A 63 4.21 -10.18 1.99
CA LEU A 63 3.36 -10.41 0.82
C LEU A 63 2.05 -11.10 1.21
N GLU A 64 2.15 -12.19 1.98
CA GLU A 64 0.99 -12.95 2.45
C GLU A 64 0.02 -12.05 3.23
N ARG A 65 0.53 -11.23 4.16
CA ARG A 65 -0.30 -10.32 4.96
C ARG A 65 -0.93 -9.22 4.12
N LEU A 66 -0.21 -8.67 3.14
CA LEU A 66 -0.75 -7.69 2.22
C LEU A 66 -1.92 -8.28 1.43
N LEU A 67 -1.72 -9.45 0.80
CA LEU A 67 -2.76 -10.12 0.01
C LEU A 67 -3.99 -10.44 0.86
N ALA A 68 -3.78 -10.98 2.06
CA ALA A 68 -4.86 -11.25 3.01
C ALA A 68 -5.63 -9.98 3.43
N SER A 69 -4.99 -8.80 3.43
CA SER A 69 -5.67 -7.53 3.73
C SER A 69 -6.53 -7.02 2.57
N VAL A 70 -6.12 -7.26 1.32
CA VAL A 70 -6.80 -6.74 0.13
C VAL A 70 -7.91 -7.64 -0.39
N ASP A 71 -7.83 -8.95 -0.13
CA ASP A 71 -8.82 -9.95 -0.59
C ASP A 71 -10.11 -9.99 0.25
N THR A 72 -10.44 -8.90 0.95
CA THR A 72 -11.64 -8.77 1.79
C THR A 72 -12.69 -7.86 1.16
N THR A 73 -13.98 -8.12 1.42
CA THR A 73 -15.12 -7.42 0.77
C THR A 73 -15.14 -5.91 0.99
N ASP A 74 -14.46 -5.41 2.03
CA ASP A 74 -14.37 -3.97 2.36
C ASP A 74 -12.93 -3.58 2.70
N SER A 75 -11.96 -4.06 1.90
CA SER A 75 -10.55 -3.75 2.14
C SER A 75 -10.27 -2.25 2.17
N LEU A 76 -9.56 -1.81 3.22
CA LEU A 76 -9.02 -0.45 3.31
C LEU A 76 -7.94 -0.19 2.26
N LEU A 77 -7.12 -1.20 1.95
CA LEU A 77 -6.05 -1.10 0.97
C LEU A 77 -6.55 -1.55 -0.41
N LEU A 78 -6.28 -0.77 -1.43
CA LEU A 78 -6.65 -1.11 -2.81
C LEU A 78 -5.41 -1.13 -3.69
N GLU A 79 -5.14 -2.27 -4.33
CA GLU A 79 -4.15 -2.30 -5.41
C GLU A 79 -4.71 -1.57 -6.63
N VAL A 80 -3.93 -0.64 -7.17
CA VAL A 80 -4.21 0.05 -8.43
C VAL A 80 -3.21 -0.40 -9.49
N PRO A 81 -3.67 -0.98 -10.62
CA PRO A 81 -2.80 -1.42 -11.70
C PRO A 81 -1.93 -0.30 -12.27
N PHE A 82 -0.61 -0.53 -12.34
CA PHE A 82 0.29 0.34 -13.08
C PHE A 82 0.37 -0.11 -14.54
N THR A 83 -0.26 0.65 -15.44
CA THR A 83 -0.33 0.34 -16.88
C THR A 83 0.59 1.24 -17.70
N ARG A 84 0.86 0.87 -18.96
CA ARG A 84 1.64 1.71 -19.88
C ARG A 84 1.08 3.13 -19.99
N HIS A 85 -0.24 3.27 -20.08
CA HIS A 85 -0.88 4.58 -20.16
C HIS A 85 -0.54 5.45 -18.95
N ILE A 86 -0.55 4.88 -17.74
CA ILE A 86 -0.14 5.59 -16.53
C ILE A 86 1.35 5.99 -16.61
N ALA A 87 2.21 5.11 -17.11
CA ALA A 87 3.62 5.45 -17.27
C ALA A 87 3.84 6.63 -18.24
N GLU A 88 3.14 6.64 -19.38
CA GLU A 88 3.26 7.68 -20.40
C GLU A 88 2.80 9.05 -19.90
N ILE A 89 1.67 9.14 -19.17
CA ILE A 89 1.21 10.43 -18.62
C ILE A 89 2.09 10.95 -17.48
N THR A 90 2.92 10.11 -16.87
CA THR A 90 3.84 10.54 -15.81
C THR A 90 5.09 11.21 -16.38
N ASP A 91 5.44 10.93 -17.65
CA ASP A 91 6.58 11.54 -18.36
C ASP A 91 6.26 12.97 -18.84
N GLU A 92 4.98 13.37 -18.83
CA GLU A 92 4.51 14.68 -19.28
C GLU A 92 4.46 15.76 -18.18
N TYR A 93 4.91 15.46 -16.95
CA TYR A 93 5.02 16.39 -15.81
C TYR A 93 6.47 16.56 -15.33
#